data_AF-A0A6B3I1L6-F1
#
_entry.id   AF-A0A6B3I1L6-F1
#
_cell.length_a   1.000
_cell.length_b   1.000
_cell.length_c   1.000
_cell.angle_alpha   90.00
_cell.angle_beta   90.00
_cell.angle_gamma   90.00
#
_symmetry.space_group_name_H-M   'P 1'
#
loop_
_entity.id
_entity.type
_entity.pdbx_description
1 polymer ?
#
loop_
_entity_poly.entity_id
_entity_poly.type
_entity_poly.pdbx_seq_one_letter_code
_entity_poly.pdbx_strand_id
1 'polypeptide(L)'
;YTLRSDDAGTEYRFTARLFALDHWQIEAESITRHRHGSEVPLDALEFFIELRVALGLTEEILPVYLEEVSSTLAGTAYKLTKEPATSRQLVAAGFQAIETGMTEGHPCFVANNGRLGFGVDEYRAYAPEAASPIRLVWLAARRNRATFTAGAGLDYDALVADELSEETRERFAATLRSLDLDPDAYFLLPVHPWQWWNKLAVTFAGELAQRHLVVLGEGDDAYLAQQSIRTFFNTDHPEKHYVKTA
;
A
#
# COMPACT_ATOMS: atom_id res chain seq x y z
N TYR A 1 30.42 -9.60 -16.33
CA TYR A 1 30.64 -9.82 -14.89
C TYR A 1 30.05 -11.15 -14.49
N THR A 2 30.55 -11.73 -13.41
CA THR A 2 30.11 -13.02 -12.87
C THR A 2 29.90 -12.89 -11.36
N LEU A 3 28.78 -13.40 -10.87
CA LEU A 3 28.48 -13.61 -9.45
C LEU A 3 28.28 -15.12 -9.21
N ARG A 4 28.80 -15.66 -8.11
CA ARG A 4 28.67 -17.08 -7.75
C ARG A 4 27.84 -17.22 -6.48
N SER A 5 27.06 -18.29 -6.40
CA SER A 5 26.34 -18.70 -5.20
C SER A 5 27.28 -18.99 -4.03
N ASP A 6 26.73 -19.07 -2.82
CA ASP A 6 27.48 -19.33 -1.58
C ASP A 6 28.26 -20.66 -1.63
N ASP A 7 27.71 -21.68 -2.32
CA ASP A 7 28.33 -22.99 -2.53
C ASP A 7 29.20 -23.07 -3.81
N ALA A 8 29.27 -21.98 -4.57
CA ALA A 8 29.90 -21.87 -5.88
C ALA A 8 29.37 -22.85 -6.96
N GLY A 9 28.23 -23.51 -6.72
CA GLY A 9 27.58 -24.45 -7.65
C GLY A 9 26.76 -23.77 -8.75
N THR A 10 26.35 -22.52 -8.54
CA THR A 10 25.61 -21.68 -9.49
C THR A 10 26.41 -20.41 -9.84
N GLU A 11 26.36 -20.02 -11.11
CA GLU A 11 26.98 -18.82 -11.66
C GLU A 11 25.93 -17.93 -12.35
N TYR A 12 25.84 -16.67 -11.93
CA TYR A 12 25.09 -15.63 -12.62
C TYR A 12 26.05 -14.79 -13.47
N ARG A 13 25.78 -14.68 -14.76
CA ARG A 13 26.58 -13.87 -15.71
C ARG A 13 25.73 -12.74 -16.26
N PHE A 14 26.32 -11.56 -16.41
CA PHE A 14 25.63 -10.36 -16.92
C PHE A 14 26.61 -9.32 -17.47
N THR A 15 26.13 -8.46 -18.37
CA THR A 15 26.80 -7.23 -18.79
C THR A 15 26.34 -6.07 -17.91
N ALA A 16 27.26 -5.17 -17.57
CA ALA A 16 26.94 -4.00 -16.77
C ALA A 16 27.83 -2.81 -17.13
N ARG A 17 27.31 -1.61 -16.91
CA ARG A 17 28.09 -0.35 -16.92
C ARG A 17 28.14 0.20 -15.50
N LEU A 18 29.34 0.55 -15.06
CA LEU A 18 29.56 1.20 -13.77
C LEU A 18 29.51 2.71 -13.94
N PHE A 19 28.69 3.35 -13.11
CA PHE A 19 28.56 4.80 -13.06
C PHE A 19 29.07 5.35 -11.72
N ALA A 20 28.92 6.66 -11.55
CA ALA A 20 29.19 7.32 -10.28
C ALA A 20 28.38 6.70 -9.13
N LEU A 21 28.86 6.88 -7.89
CA LEU A 21 28.26 6.31 -6.68
C LEU A 21 28.21 4.77 -6.66
N ASP A 22 29.12 4.12 -7.38
CA ASP A 22 29.16 2.65 -7.54
C ASP A 22 27.81 2.09 -8.03
N HIS A 23 27.17 2.80 -8.97
CA HIS A 23 25.91 2.36 -9.55
C HIS A 23 26.16 1.34 -10.67
N TRP A 24 25.64 0.13 -10.47
CA TRP A 24 25.68 -0.96 -11.44
C TRP A 24 24.43 -0.93 -12.33
N GLN A 25 24.56 -0.39 -13.54
CA GLN A 25 23.51 -0.52 -14.55
C GLN A 25 23.69 -1.85 -15.27
N ILE A 26 22.92 -2.86 -14.86
CA ILE A 26 22.93 -4.21 -15.44
C ILE A 26 21.93 -4.25 -16.62
N GLU A 27 22.33 -4.80 -17.76
CA GLU A 27 21.43 -5.02 -18.90
C GLU A 27 20.59 -6.28 -18.65
N ALA A 28 19.28 -6.14 -18.47
CA ALA A 28 18.40 -7.21 -17.99
C ALA A 28 18.43 -8.47 -18.88
N GLU A 29 18.43 -8.28 -20.21
CA GLU A 29 18.45 -9.35 -21.20
C GLU A 29 19.79 -10.10 -21.26
N SER A 30 20.84 -9.56 -20.63
CA SER A 30 22.16 -10.22 -20.58
C SER A 30 22.29 -11.23 -19.43
N ILE A 31 21.35 -11.22 -18.49
CA ILE A 31 21.44 -12.02 -17.26
C ILE A 31 21.18 -13.49 -17.61
N THR A 32 22.14 -14.36 -17.30
CA THR A 32 22.01 -15.82 -17.44
C THR A 32 22.43 -16.50 -16.15
N ARG A 33 21.79 -17.62 -15.81
CA ARG A 33 22.09 -18.45 -14.64
C ARG A 33 22.55 -19.82 -15.10
N HIS A 34 23.70 -20.27 -14.60
CA HIS A 34 24.34 -21.53 -14.99
C HIS A 34 24.56 -22.38 -13.75
N ARG A 35 24.08 -23.63 -13.74
CA ARG A 35 24.32 -24.58 -12.64
C ARG A 35 25.00 -25.82 -13.20
N HIS A 36 26.12 -26.21 -12.61
CA HIS A 36 26.97 -27.33 -13.09
C HIS A 36 27.33 -27.24 -14.60
N GLY A 37 27.53 -26.02 -15.12
CA GLY A 37 27.92 -25.78 -16.51
C GLY A 37 26.78 -25.76 -17.52
N SER A 38 25.53 -25.98 -17.09
CA SER A 38 24.34 -25.86 -17.93
C SER A 38 23.55 -24.61 -17.58
N GLU A 39 23.05 -23.91 -18.60
CA GLU A 39 22.13 -22.80 -18.40
C GLU A 39 20.79 -23.29 -17.85
N VAL A 40 20.27 -22.58 -16.85
CA VAL A 40 19.00 -22.86 -16.19
C VAL A 40 18.15 -21.58 -16.11
N PRO A 41 16.82 -21.68 -15.97
CA PRO A 41 15.96 -20.49 -15.88
C PRO A 41 16.34 -19.55 -14.73
N LEU A 42 16.19 -18.25 -14.98
CA LEU A 42 16.23 -17.24 -13.93
C LEU A 42 15.03 -17.44 -12.99
N ASP A 43 15.33 -17.49 -11.70
CA ASP A 43 14.35 -17.57 -10.63
C ASP A 43 14.85 -16.70 -9.48
N ALA A 44 14.05 -15.70 -9.11
CA ALA A 44 14.43 -14.74 -8.08
C ALA A 44 14.42 -15.36 -6.67
N LEU A 45 13.54 -16.33 -6.39
CA LEU A 45 13.52 -16.99 -5.09
C LEU A 45 14.75 -17.86 -4.93
N GLU A 46 15.11 -18.62 -5.96
CA GLU A 46 16.35 -19.38 -5.99
C GLU A 46 17.57 -18.48 -5.82
N PHE A 47 17.60 -17.28 -6.44
CA PHE A 47 18.71 -16.33 -6.26
C PHE A 47 18.94 -15.98 -4.79
N PHE A 48 17.87 -15.67 -4.04
CA PHE A 48 17.99 -15.35 -2.61
C PHE A 48 18.37 -16.56 -1.76
N ILE A 49 17.95 -17.77 -2.14
CA ILE A 49 18.34 -19.02 -1.47
C ILE A 49 19.83 -19.31 -1.71
N GLU A 50 20.29 -19.19 -2.96
CA GLU A 50 21.66 -19.47 -3.39
C GLU A 50 22.70 -18.48 -2.83
N LEU A 51 22.28 -17.27 -2.46
CA LEU A 51 23.13 -16.20 -1.94
C LEU A 51 22.78 -15.81 -0.49
N ARG A 52 22.03 -16.63 0.23
CA ARG A 52 21.51 -16.28 1.56
C ARG A 52 22.61 -15.88 2.55
N VAL A 53 23.79 -16.52 2.50
CA VAL A 53 24.93 -16.24 3.38
C VAL A 53 25.58 -14.92 2.96
N ALA A 54 25.86 -14.73 1.68
CA ALA A 54 26.40 -13.47 1.15
C ALA A 54 25.49 -12.26 1.44
N LEU A 55 24.18 -12.47 1.43
CA LEU A 55 23.16 -11.44 1.72
C LEU A 55 22.82 -11.30 3.21
N GLY A 56 23.36 -12.17 4.08
CA GLY A 56 23.07 -12.14 5.52
C GLY A 56 21.62 -12.48 5.89
N LEU A 57 20.92 -13.24 5.05
CA LEU A 57 19.55 -13.70 5.30
C LEU A 57 19.58 -14.91 6.25
N THR A 58 19.16 -14.70 7.50
CA THR A 58 19.09 -15.78 8.50
C THR A 58 17.97 -16.76 8.19
N GLU A 59 17.98 -17.92 8.85
CA GLU A 59 16.95 -18.95 8.70
C GLU A 59 15.56 -18.44 9.11
N GLU A 60 15.48 -17.50 10.06
CA GLU A 60 14.23 -16.89 10.52
C GLU A 60 13.68 -15.86 9.52
N ILE A 61 14.54 -15.11 8.84
CA ILE A 61 14.14 -14.02 7.94
C ILE A 61 13.88 -14.50 6.52
N LEU A 62 14.67 -15.46 6.05
CA LEU A 62 14.62 -15.94 4.67
C LEU A 62 13.19 -16.30 4.22
N PRO A 63 12.36 -17.04 4.99
CA PRO A 63 11.01 -17.40 4.55
C PRO A 63 10.11 -16.19 4.31
N VAL A 64 10.10 -15.22 5.23
CA VAL A 64 9.28 -14.01 5.12
C VAL A 64 9.78 -13.12 3.98
N TYR A 65 11.10 -13.00 3.83
CA TYR A 65 11.68 -12.24 2.73
C TYR A 65 11.34 -12.85 1.36
N LEU A 66 11.34 -14.18 1.24
CA LEU A 66 10.89 -14.87 0.03
C LEU A 66 9.39 -14.63 -0.27
N GLU A 67 8.56 -14.48 0.77
CA GLU A 67 7.17 -14.06 0.62
C GLU A 67 7.05 -12.63 0.08
N GLU A 68 7.86 -11.68 0.59
CA GLU A 68 7.91 -10.31 0.09
C GLU A 68 8.39 -10.23 -1.37
N VAL A 69 9.38 -11.04 -1.75
CA VAL A 69 9.86 -11.16 -3.14
C VAL A 69 8.76 -11.75 -4.02
N SER A 70 8.10 -12.81 -3.57
CA SER A 70 7.00 -13.44 -4.33
C SER A 70 5.85 -12.47 -4.55
N SER A 71 5.47 -11.70 -3.53
CA SER A 71 4.42 -10.68 -3.65
C SER A 71 4.84 -9.50 -4.52
N THR A 72 6.11 -9.09 -4.45
CA THR A 72 6.69 -8.08 -5.36
C THR A 72 6.60 -8.55 -6.82
N LEU A 73 6.94 -9.81 -7.11
CA LEU A 73 6.79 -10.42 -8.44
C LEU A 73 5.33 -10.50 -8.88
N ALA A 74 4.41 -10.86 -7.98
CA ALA A 74 2.98 -10.89 -8.28
C ALA A 74 2.45 -9.49 -8.65
N GLY A 75 2.90 -8.46 -7.93
CA GLY A 75 2.55 -7.08 -8.25
C GLY A 75 3.14 -6.61 -9.59
N THR A 76 4.37 -6.99 -9.90
CA THR A 76 4.98 -6.76 -11.23
C THR A 76 4.19 -7.47 -12.32
N ALA A 77 3.83 -8.74 -12.13
CA ALA A 77 3.02 -9.48 -13.08
C ALA A 77 1.65 -8.81 -13.32
N TYR A 78 0.99 -8.33 -12.27
CA TYR A 78 -0.24 -7.54 -12.40
C TYR A 78 -0.03 -6.28 -13.25
N LYS A 79 1.03 -5.51 -12.98
CA LYS A 79 1.35 -4.29 -13.75
C LYS A 79 1.63 -4.56 -15.23
N LEU A 80 2.26 -5.70 -15.55
CA LEU A 80 2.50 -6.14 -16.92
C LEU A 80 1.22 -6.52 -17.68
N THR A 81 0.10 -6.78 -16.99
CA THR A 81 -1.20 -6.99 -17.65
C THR A 81 -1.87 -5.69 -18.09
N LYS A 82 -1.44 -4.54 -17.54
CA LYS A 82 -1.96 -3.21 -17.90
C LYS A 82 -1.29 -2.73 -19.18
N GLU A 83 -1.98 -1.88 -19.94
CA GLU A 83 -1.37 -1.21 -21.09
C GLU A 83 -0.22 -0.32 -20.59
N PRO A 84 1.03 -0.54 -21.05
CA PRO A 84 2.16 0.26 -20.60
C PRO A 84 2.02 1.70 -21.06
N ALA A 85 1.95 2.64 -20.12
CA ALA A 85 2.01 4.06 -20.45
C ALA A 85 3.45 4.42 -20.86
N THR A 86 3.62 4.86 -22.11
CA THR A 86 4.92 5.39 -22.56
C THR A 86 5.24 6.68 -21.83
N SER A 87 6.53 7.00 -21.64
CA SER A 87 6.94 8.27 -21.04
C SER A 87 6.37 9.48 -21.77
N ARG A 88 6.14 9.38 -23.10
CA ARG A 88 5.50 10.43 -23.89
C ARG A 88 4.03 10.63 -23.52
N GLN A 89 3.28 9.55 -23.30
CA GLN A 89 1.89 9.64 -22.84
C GLN A 89 1.81 10.23 -21.44
N LEU A 90 2.73 9.85 -20.54
CA LEU A 90 2.76 10.36 -19.16
C LEU A 90 3.02 11.87 -19.06
N VAL A 91 3.76 12.48 -20.00
CA VAL A 91 3.96 13.95 -20.04
C VAL A 91 2.65 14.72 -20.16
N ALA A 92 1.63 14.15 -20.81
CA ALA A 92 0.31 14.75 -20.98
C ALA A 92 -0.76 14.15 -20.04
N ALA A 93 -0.37 13.23 -19.16
CA ALA A 93 -1.31 12.52 -18.29
C ALA A 93 -1.74 13.38 -17.09
N GLY A 94 -2.96 13.16 -16.61
CA GLY A 94 -3.43 13.75 -15.37
C GLY A 94 -2.69 13.21 -14.15
N PHE A 95 -2.68 13.98 -13.06
CA PHE A 95 -1.93 13.66 -11.85
C PHE A 95 -2.15 12.21 -11.33
N GLN A 96 -3.40 11.76 -11.19
CA GLN A 96 -3.69 10.40 -10.70
C GLN A 96 -3.36 9.29 -11.71
N ALA A 97 -3.32 9.59 -13.02
CA ALA A 97 -2.87 8.63 -14.03
C ALA A 97 -1.35 8.45 -13.97
N ILE A 98 -0.58 9.49 -13.62
CA ILE A 98 0.84 9.38 -13.33
C ILE A 98 1.03 8.56 -12.05
N GLU A 99 0.32 8.91 -10.97
CA GLU A 99 0.45 8.24 -9.66
C GLU A 99 0.20 6.73 -9.73
N THR A 100 -0.92 6.31 -10.33
CA THR A 100 -1.32 4.90 -10.45
C THR A 100 -0.66 4.17 -11.63
N GLY A 101 0.07 4.91 -12.47
CA GLY A 101 0.84 4.39 -13.60
C GLY A 101 2.29 4.05 -13.27
N MET A 102 2.77 4.39 -12.06
CA MET A 102 4.12 4.06 -11.63
C MET A 102 4.33 2.55 -11.48
N THR A 103 5.47 2.05 -11.96
CA THR A 103 5.73 0.61 -12.02
C THR A 103 6.80 0.13 -11.04
N GLU A 104 7.81 0.94 -10.75
CA GLU A 104 9.00 0.48 -10.02
C GLU A 104 8.74 0.35 -8.52
N GLY A 105 8.21 1.41 -7.89
CA GLY A 105 8.24 1.57 -6.44
C GLY A 105 9.56 2.21 -5.99
N HIS A 106 10.05 1.83 -4.80
CA HIS A 106 11.31 2.38 -4.29
C HIS A 106 12.50 1.85 -5.10
N PRO A 107 13.38 2.71 -5.66
CA PRO A 107 14.39 2.30 -6.64
C PRO A 107 15.61 1.56 -6.05
N CYS A 108 15.72 1.46 -4.72
CA CYS A 108 16.83 0.75 -4.06
C CYS A 108 16.43 -0.57 -3.40
N PHE A 109 15.15 -0.74 -3.01
CA PHE A 109 14.74 -1.95 -2.31
C PHE A 109 14.29 -2.97 -3.36
N VAL A 110 14.80 -4.19 -3.30
CA VAL A 110 14.42 -5.26 -4.25
C VAL A 110 13.02 -5.78 -3.92
N ALA A 111 12.80 -6.20 -2.69
CA ALA A 111 11.47 -6.56 -2.17
C ALA A 111 10.70 -5.29 -1.75
N ASN A 112 10.41 -4.38 -2.69
CA ASN A 112 9.78 -3.08 -2.40
C ASN A 112 8.26 -3.09 -2.44
N ASN A 113 7.65 -4.19 -2.88
CA ASN A 113 6.24 -4.28 -3.21
C ASN A 113 5.60 -5.52 -2.54
N GLY A 114 6.05 -5.85 -1.32
CA GLY A 114 5.59 -7.01 -0.56
C GLY A 114 4.12 -6.97 -0.13
N ARG A 115 3.63 -5.86 0.45
CA ARG A 115 2.22 -5.67 0.87
C ARG A 115 1.65 -6.87 1.65
N LEU A 116 2.48 -7.48 2.50
CA LEU A 116 2.09 -8.66 3.28
C LEU A 116 0.87 -8.33 4.16
N GLY A 117 -0.12 -9.22 4.12
CA GLY A 117 -1.42 -9.02 4.77
C GLY A 117 -2.58 -8.77 3.81
N PHE A 118 -2.31 -8.37 2.56
CA PHE A 118 -3.33 -8.36 1.51
C PHE A 118 -3.49 -9.76 0.91
N GLY A 119 -4.71 -10.30 0.95
CA GLY A 119 -5.13 -11.34 0.04
C GLY A 119 -5.19 -10.83 -1.42
N VAL A 120 -5.32 -11.74 -2.39
CA VAL A 120 -5.34 -11.35 -3.82
C VAL A 120 -6.49 -10.42 -4.19
N ASP A 121 -7.66 -10.61 -3.57
CA ASP A 121 -8.83 -9.75 -3.80
C ASP A 121 -8.61 -8.36 -3.20
N GLU A 122 -7.97 -8.30 -2.03
CA GLU A 122 -7.61 -7.06 -1.35
C GLU A 122 -6.51 -6.30 -2.10
N TYR A 123 -5.56 -7.02 -2.72
CA TYR A 123 -4.59 -6.40 -3.62
C TYR A 123 -5.30 -5.69 -4.78
N ARG A 124 -6.26 -6.35 -5.43
CA ARG A 124 -7.03 -5.73 -6.52
C ARG A 124 -7.87 -4.54 -6.04
N ALA A 125 -8.36 -4.58 -4.81
CA ALA A 125 -9.17 -3.51 -4.25
C ALA A 125 -8.34 -2.31 -3.76
N TYR A 126 -7.13 -2.54 -3.21
CA TYR A 126 -6.41 -1.56 -2.41
C TYR A 126 -5.00 -1.23 -2.90
N ALA A 127 -4.41 -2.00 -3.82
CA ALA A 127 -3.10 -1.68 -4.35
C ALA A 127 -3.17 -0.41 -5.24
N PRO A 128 -2.23 0.56 -5.08
CA PRO A 128 -2.22 1.79 -5.88
C PRO A 128 -2.21 1.54 -7.39
N GLU A 129 -1.45 0.54 -7.84
CA GLU A 129 -1.36 0.16 -9.25
C GLU A 129 -2.65 -0.45 -9.81
N ALA A 130 -3.59 -0.87 -8.97
CA ALA A 130 -4.92 -1.32 -9.42
C ALA A 130 -5.85 -0.14 -9.76
N ALA A 131 -5.59 1.06 -9.21
CA ALA A 131 -6.42 2.25 -9.38
C ALA A 131 -7.92 2.00 -9.11
N SER A 132 -8.22 1.08 -8.20
CA SER A 132 -9.59 0.76 -7.79
C SER A 132 -10.13 1.86 -6.88
N PRO A 133 -11.35 2.36 -7.11
CA PRO A 133 -12.00 3.30 -6.19
C PRO A 133 -12.21 2.68 -4.81
N ILE A 134 -11.85 3.42 -3.76
CA ILE A 134 -11.97 3.02 -2.35
C ILE A 134 -12.88 4.01 -1.65
N ARG A 135 -13.87 3.50 -0.91
CA ARG A 135 -14.65 4.30 0.05
C ARG A 135 -14.14 4.02 1.45
N LEU A 136 -13.85 5.08 2.19
CA LEU A 136 -13.35 4.95 3.56
C LEU A 136 -14.50 4.54 4.50
N VAL A 137 -14.18 3.68 5.48
CA VAL A 137 -15.10 3.35 6.57
C VAL A 137 -15.00 4.44 7.62
N TRP A 138 -16.13 4.95 8.09
CA TRP A 138 -16.17 5.96 9.15
C TRP A 138 -16.56 5.33 10.48
N LEU A 139 -15.80 5.69 11.52
CA LEU A 139 -16.09 5.35 12.90
C LEU A 139 -16.37 6.63 13.69
N ALA A 140 -17.26 6.54 14.67
CA ALA A 140 -17.34 7.51 15.77
C ALA A 140 -16.47 6.99 16.93
N ALA A 141 -15.45 7.76 17.31
CA ALA A 141 -14.54 7.47 18.41
C ALA A 141 -14.77 8.39 19.59
N ARG A 142 -14.97 7.84 20.80
CA ARG A 142 -15.27 8.63 21.99
C ARG A 142 -14.16 9.66 22.29
N ARG A 143 -14.55 10.90 22.58
CA ARG A 143 -13.61 12.01 22.85
C ARG A 143 -12.70 11.81 24.06
N ASN A 144 -13.04 10.93 25.00
CA ASN A 144 -12.16 10.61 26.14
C ASN A 144 -11.11 9.52 25.81
N ARG A 145 -11.13 8.97 24.59
CA ARG A 145 -10.20 7.94 24.09
C ARG A 145 -9.55 8.33 22.76
N ALA A 146 -10.05 9.36 22.10
CA ALA A 146 -9.51 9.92 20.88
C ALA A 146 -9.15 11.39 21.10
N THR A 147 -8.11 11.85 20.42
CA THR A 147 -7.68 13.24 20.45
C THR A 147 -7.65 13.77 19.03
N PHE A 148 -8.37 14.87 18.81
CA PHE A 148 -8.24 15.66 17.59
C PHE A 148 -7.15 16.71 17.79
N THR A 149 -6.36 16.95 16.75
CA THR A 149 -5.32 17.99 16.74
C THR A 149 -5.31 18.63 15.37
N ALA A 150 -5.29 19.97 15.33
CA ALA A 150 -5.31 20.75 14.10
C ALA A 150 -4.20 21.81 14.09
N GLY A 151 -3.84 22.23 12.87
CA GLY A 151 -3.00 23.40 12.66
C GLY A 151 -3.74 24.70 13.02
N ALA A 152 -3.00 25.80 13.10
CA ALA A 152 -3.58 27.10 13.41
C ALA A 152 -4.63 27.51 12.35
N GLY A 153 -5.79 27.99 12.82
CA GLY A 153 -6.87 28.47 11.95
C GLY A 153 -7.86 27.39 11.49
N LEU A 154 -7.71 26.15 11.94
CA LEU A 154 -8.64 25.06 11.67
C LEU A 154 -9.14 24.47 12.99
N ASP A 155 -10.45 24.28 13.10
CA ASP A 155 -11.07 23.53 14.18
C ASP A 155 -11.74 22.25 13.64
N TYR A 156 -12.19 21.40 14.56
CA TYR A 156 -12.77 20.11 14.21
C TYR A 156 -14.08 20.24 13.42
N ASP A 157 -14.95 21.16 13.82
CA ASP A 157 -16.28 21.28 13.23
C ASP A 157 -16.19 21.85 11.80
N ALA A 158 -15.30 22.82 11.58
CA ALA A 158 -14.98 23.36 10.26
C ALA A 158 -14.40 22.28 9.35
N LEU A 159 -13.38 21.53 9.81
CA LEU A 159 -12.78 20.44 9.02
C LEU A 159 -13.84 19.41 8.60
N VAL A 160 -14.66 18.95 9.54
CA VAL A 160 -15.67 17.93 9.27
C VAL A 160 -16.77 18.45 8.35
N ALA A 161 -17.16 19.73 8.45
CA ALA A 161 -18.13 20.34 7.56
C ALA A 161 -17.60 20.50 6.11
N ASP A 162 -16.31 20.79 5.95
CA ASP A 162 -15.68 20.92 4.63
C ASP A 162 -15.46 19.55 3.96
N GLU A 163 -15.17 18.51 4.74
CA GLU A 163 -14.90 17.16 4.22
C GLU A 163 -16.17 16.33 3.99
N LEU A 164 -17.18 16.44 4.86
CA LEU A 164 -18.41 15.64 4.82
C LEU A 164 -19.65 16.51 4.63
N SER A 165 -20.50 16.11 3.68
CA SER A 165 -21.80 16.75 3.44
C SER A 165 -22.67 16.77 4.69
N GLU A 166 -23.57 17.75 4.79
CA GLU A 166 -24.55 17.82 5.88
C GLU A 166 -25.40 16.56 5.98
N GLU A 167 -25.82 15.99 4.84
CA GLU A 167 -26.57 14.74 4.77
C GLU A 167 -25.79 13.58 5.42
N THR A 168 -24.50 13.45 5.12
CA THR A 168 -23.67 12.38 5.70
C THR A 168 -23.39 12.60 7.18
N ARG A 169 -23.16 13.84 7.60
CA ARG A 169 -23.01 14.18 9.02
C ARG A 169 -24.28 13.87 9.81
N GLU A 170 -25.46 14.20 9.29
CA GLU A 170 -26.73 13.89 9.94
C GLU A 170 -27.02 12.39 9.94
N ARG A 171 -26.71 11.66 8.85
CA ARG A 171 -26.80 10.19 8.81
C ARG A 171 -25.94 9.53 9.89
N PHE A 172 -24.70 10.00 10.07
CA PHE A 172 -23.79 9.51 11.11
C PHE A 172 -24.30 9.85 12.52
N ALA A 173 -24.78 11.07 12.73
CA ALA A 173 -25.37 11.48 14.00
C ALA A 173 -26.65 10.67 14.33
N ALA A 174 -27.49 10.41 13.33
CA ALA A 174 -28.69 9.59 13.47
C ALA A 174 -28.36 8.15 13.90
N THR A 175 -27.29 7.54 13.34
CA THR A 175 -26.80 6.23 13.80
C THR A 175 -26.43 6.27 15.29
N LEU A 176 -25.72 7.29 15.75
CA LEU A 176 -25.37 7.44 17.18
C LEU A 176 -26.62 7.63 18.06
N ARG A 177 -27.54 8.52 17.66
CA ARG A 177 -28.79 8.76 18.40
C ARG A 177 -29.68 7.51 18.45
N SER A 178 -29.69 6.68 17.40
CA SER A 178 -30.43 5.41 17.37
C SER A 178 -29.92 4.39 18.40
N LEU A 179 -28.70 4.59 18.91
CA LEU A 179 -28.07 3.81 19.95
C LEU A 179 -28.15 4.50 21.32
N ASP A 180 -28.93 5.57 21.46
CA ASP A 180 -29.00 6.42 22.66
C ASP A 180 -27.63 7.03 23.04
N LEU A 181 -26.81 7.36 22.03
CA LEU A 181 -25.53 8.02 22.21
C LEU A 181 -25.62 9.49 21.79
N ASP A 182 -24.92 10.35 22.53
CA ASP A 182 -24.74 11.77 22.19
C ASP A 182 -23.65 11.91 21.11
N PRO A 183 -23.97 12.41 19.89
CA PRO A 183 -22.98 12.63 18.84
C PRO A 183 -21.83 13.54 19.26
N ASP A 184 -22.07 14.54 20.11
CA ASP A 184 -21.05 15.51 20.53
C ASP A 184 -19.99 14.87 21.44
N ALA A 185 -20.27 13.68 22.01
CA ALA A 185 -19.32 12.90 22.78
C ALA A 185 -18.30 12.11 21.93
N TYR A 186 -18.37 12.21 20.59
CA TYR A 186 -17.53 11.48 19.65
C TYR A 186 -16.81 12.40 18.65
N PHE A 187 -15.71 11.89 18.12
CA PHE A 187 -15.04 12.38 16.91
C PHE A 187 -15.30 11.41 15.76
N LEU A 188 -15.40 11.92 14.53
CA LEU A 188 -15.46 11.13 13.31
C LEU A 188 -14.04 10.78 12.88
N LEU A 189 -13.82 9.49 12.57
CA LEU A 189 -12.52 8.93 12.24
C LEU A 189 -12.63 8.10 10.96
N PRO A 190 -12.00 8.53 9.85
CA PRO A 190 -11.93 7.72 8.65
C PRO A 190 -10.91 6.59 8.81
N VAL A 191 -11.25 5.42 8.32
CA VAL A 191 -10.47 4.18 8.44
C VAL A 191 -10.45 3.48 7.09
N HIS A 192 -9.29 2.92 6.73
CA HIS A 192 -9.19 2.09 5.54
C HIS A 192 -10.02 0.80 5.70
N PRO A 193 -10.81 0.38 4.69
CA PRO A 193 -11.63 -0.83 4.80
C PRO A 193 -10.86 -2.08 5.22
N TRP A 194 -9.64 -2.31 4.72
CA TRP A 194 -8.81 -3.43 5.15
C TRP A 194 -8.50 -3.38 6.65
N GLN A 195 -8.20 -2.19 7.18
CA GLN A 195 -7.87 -2.01 8.59
C GLN A 195 -9.11 -2.25 9.46
N TRP A 196 -10.29 -1.82 9.00
CA TRP A 196 -11.55 -2.13 9.65
C TRP A 196 -11.78 -3.64 9.74
N TRP A 197 -11.82 -4.33 8.60
CA TRP A 197 -12.20 -5.74 8.51
C TRP A 197 -11.17 -6.70 9.12
N ASN A 198 -9.88 -6.44 8.91
CA ASN A 198 -8.81 -7.36 9.32
C ASN A 198 -8.24 -7.06 10.71
N LYS A 199 -8.40 -5.82 11.22
CA LYS A 199 -7.80 -5.40 12.49
C LYS A 199 -8.81 -4.87 13.48
N LEU A 200 -9.47 -3.74 13.22
CA LEU A 200 -10.26 -3.04 14.23
C LEU A 200 -11.49 -3.84 14.68
N ALA A 201 -12.20 -4.48 13.76
CA ALA A 201 -13.38 -5.29 14.09
C ALA A 201 -13.10 -6.44 15.08
N VAL A 202 -11.86 -6.95 15.09
CA VAL A 202 -11.44 -8.07 15.95
C VAL A 202 -10.59 -7.59 17.12
N THR A 203 -9.47 -6.93 16.81
CA THR A 203 -8.47 -6.51 17.81
C THR A 203 -9.04 -5.48 18.78
N PHE A 204 -9.97 -4.64 18.32
CA PHE A 204 -10.62 -3.58 19.11
C PHE A 204 -12.08 -3.94 19.43
N ALA A 205 -12.45 -5.22 19.39
CA ALA A 205 -13.81 -5.68 19.67
C ALA A 205 -14.33 -5.22 21.05
N GLY A 206 -13.44 -5.11 22.06
CA GLY A 206 -13.80 -4.56 23.36
C GLY A 206 -14.21 -3.08 23.32
N GLU A 207 -13.61 -2.28 22.45
CA GLU A 207 -13.95 -0.87 22.25
C GLU A 207 -15.27 -0.71 21.50
N LEU A 208 -15.56 -1.61 20.56
CA LEU A 208 -16.85 -1.70 19.86
C LEU A 208 -17.99 -2.11 20.82
N ALA A 209 -17.76 -3.15 21.63
CA ALA A 209 -18.74 -3.65 22.60
C ALA A 209 -19.13 -2.59 23.64
N GLN A 210 -18.16 -1.77 24.07
CA GLN A 210 -18.38 -0.65 25.00
C GLN A 210 -18.83 0.64 24.33
N ARG A 211 -19.02 0.63 22.99
CA ARG A 211 -19.37 1.81 22.19
C ARG A 211 -18.38 2.96 22.35
N HIS A 212 -17.11 2.67 22.64
CA HIS A 212 -16.03 3.64 22.52
C HIS A 212 -15.68 3.90 21.05
N LEU A 213 -15.88 2.89 20.20
CA LEU A 213 -15.93 3.00 18.76
C LEU A 213 -17.32 2.55 18.29
N VAL A 214 -17.90 3.28 17.35
CA VAL A 214 -19.16 2.92 16.69
C VAL A 214 -18.97 3.01 15.19
N VAL A 215 -19.37 1.97 14.45
CA VAL A 215 -19.29 1.96 12.99
C VAL A 215 -20.41 2.77 12.42
N LEU A 216 -20.08 3.70 11.52
CA LEU A 216 -21.04 4.60 10.89
C LEU A 216 -21.35 4.21 9.43
N GLY A 217 -20.51 3.34 8.85
CA GLY A 217 -20.62 2.87 7.47
C GLY A 217 -19.54 3.47 6.57
N GLU A 218 -19.68 3.28 5.27
CA GLU A 218 -18.80 3.89 4.28
C GLU A 218 -19.17 5.36 4.03
N GLY A 219 -18.17 6.17 3.68
CA GLY A 219 -18.38 7.49 3.11
C GLY A 219 -18.88 7.40 1.66
N ASP A 220 -19.35 8.53 1.12
CA ASP A 220 -19.89 8.57 -0.24
C ASP A 220 -18.78 8.74 -1.30
N ASP A 221 -17.79 9.57 -0.98
CA ASP A 221 -16.68 9.94 -1.86
C ASP A 221 -15.78 8.74 -2.19
N ALA A 222 -15.46 8.59 -3.48
CA ALA A 222 -14.47 7.67 -3.98
C ALA A 222 -13.05 8.24 -3.86
N TYR A 223 -12.11 7.38 -3.47
CA TYR A 223 -10.70 7.70 -3.36
C TYR A 223 -9.82 6.75 -4.17
N LEU A 224 -8.62 7.21 -4.51
CA LEU A 224 -7.54 6.36 -5.00
C LEU A 224 -6.40 6.28 -3.98
N ALA A 225 -5.92 5.06 -3.73
CA ALA A 225 -4.69 4.82 -2.99
C ALA A 225 -3.51 5.45 -3.74
N GLN A 226 -2.76 6.31 -3.06
CA GLN A 226 -1.49 6.86 -3.54
C GLN A 226 -0.37 5.82 -3.38
N GLN A 227 0.83 6.04 -3.92
CA GLN A 227 1.95 5.09 -3.87
C GLN A 227 2.33 4.63 -2.46
N SER A 228 2.03 5.44 -1.44
CA SER A 228 2.18 5.08 -0.02
C SER A 228 1.15 4.07 0.52
N ILE A 229 0.23 3.60 -0.33
CA ILE A 229 -0.88 2.67 -0.08
C ILE A 229 -1.99 3.26 0.79
N ARG A 230 -1.63 3.76 1.98
CA ARG A 230 -2.57 4.22 3.02
C ARG A 230 -2.85 5.72 3.02
N THR A 231 -2.51 6.41 1.94
CA THR A 231 -2.90 7.81 1.71
C THR A 231 -3.82 7.84 0.52
N PHE A 232 -4.93 8.57 0.61
CA PHE A 232 -6.05 8.50 -0.31
C PHE A 232 -6.32 9.87 -0.91
N PHE A 233 -6.32 9.96 -2.24
CA PHE A 233 -6.73 11.16 -2.98
C PHE A 233 -8.22 11.07 -3.31
N ASN A 234 -8.98 12.11 -2.99
CA ASN A 234 -10.41 12.15 -3.28
C ASN A 234 -10.63 12.40 -4.79
N THR A 235 -11.21 11.43 -5.50
CA THR A 235 -11.43 11.55 -6.95
C THR A 235 -12.75 12.23 -7.30
N ASP A 236 -13.73 12.17 -6.42
CA ASP A 236 -15.02 12.84 -6.63
C ASP A 236 -14.88 14.35 -6.38
N HIS A 237 -14.04 14.72 -5.41
CA HIS A 237 -13.73 16.08 -5.00
C HIS A 237 -12.21 16.32 -4.90
N PRO A 238 -11.50 16.49 -6.03
CA PRO A 238 -10.04 16.69 -6.08
C PRO A 238 -9.48 17.85 -5.26
N GLU A 239 -10.32 18.81 -4.90
CA GLU A 239 -10.01 19.97 -4.05
C GLU A 239 -9.97 19.66 -2.55
N LYS A 240 -10.57 18.55 -2.11
CA LYS A 240 -10.59 18.12 -0.70
C LYS A 240 -9.26 17.54 -0.24
N HIS A 241 -9.15 17.34 1.07
CA HIS A 241 -7.92 16.83 1.66
C HIS A 241 -7.62 15.38 1.23
N TYR A 242 -6.33 15.05 1.18
CA TYR A 242 -5.94 13.65 1.26
C TYR A 242 -6.29 13.11 2.64
N VAL A 243 -6.73 11.86 2.69
CA VAL A 243 -6.90 11.15 3.96
C VAL A 243 -5.79 10.11 4.10
N LYS A 244 -5.06 10.15 5.21
CA LYS A 244 -4.06 9.14 5.54
C LYS A 244 -4.55 8.27 6.69
N THR A 245 -4.55 6.96 6.50
CA THR A 245 -5.06 6.00 7.49
C THR A 245 -3.93 5.24 8.16
N ALA A 246 -4.25 4.58 9.27
CA ALA A 246 -3.34 3.67 9.97
C ALA A 246 -2.99 2.47 9.10
#